data_AF-A0A952EXR9-F1
#
_entry.id   AF-A0A952EXR9-F1
#
_cell.length_a   1.000
_cell.length_b   1.000
_cell.length_c   1.000
_cell.angle_alpha   90.00
_cell.angle_beta   90.00
_cell.angle_gamma   90.00
#
_symmetry.space_group_name_H-M   'P 1'
#
loop_
_entity.id
_entity.type
_entity.pdbx_description
1 polymer ?
#
loop_
_entity_poly.entity_id
_entity_poly.type
_entity_poly.pdbx_seq_one_letter_code
_entity_poly.pdbx_strand_id
1 'polypeptide(L)'
;VMVVHEEPRAAMIGELDTPLGPLTIANTHLSFVPGWNRVQLRRLIRDLRGFPGPRVLMGDLNMTPPSPRRWSRMWSLGEATTFPADEPCHQLDHILTDDRALRVEACSAPRLPVSDHRALVVDISRA
;
A
#
# COMPACT_ATOMS: atom_id res chain seq x y z
N VAL A 1 30.47 -3.29 -8.41
CA VAL A 1 29.32 -2.34 -8.37
C VAL A 1 28.30 -2.86 -9.36
N MET A 2 27.09 -3.20 -8.92
CA MET A 2 26.00 -3.61 -9.82
C MET A 2 25.20 -2.36 -10.17
N VAL A 3 25.15 -2.01 -11.45
CA VAL A 3 24.31 -0.92 -11.94
C VAL A 3 22.90 -1.49 -12.11
N VAL A 4 21.95 -1.02 -11.31
CA VAL A 4 20.54 -1.36 -11.44
C VAL A 4 19.86 -0.18 -12.14
N HIS A 5 19.28 -0.42 -13.32
CA HIS A 5 18.45 0.56 -14.01
C HIS A 5 17.04 0.52 -13.41
N GLU A 6 16.79 1.41 -12.45
CA GLU A 6 15.45 1.61 -11.90
C GLU A 6 14.56 2.36 -12.90
N GLU A 7 13.31 1.91 -13.01
CA GLU A 7 12.27 2.68 -13.68
C GLU A 7 11.82 3.85 -12.80
N PRO A 8 11.39 4.98 -13.40
CA PRO A 8 10.83 6.09 -12.63
C PRO A 8 9.65 5.65 -11.77
N ARG A 9 9.73 5.89 -10.46
CA ARG A 9 8.62 5.62 -9.51
C ARG A 9 7.81 6.88 -9.29
N ALA A 10 6.49 6.72 -9.29
CA ALA A 10 5.52 7.79 -9.06
C ALA A 10 4.41 7.30 -8.13
N ALA A 11 3.73 8.25 -7.49
CA ALA A 11 2.50 8.01 -6.76
C ALA A 11 1.38 8.82 -7.41
N MET A 12 0.20 8.21 -7.52
CA MET A 12 -1.04 8.89 -7.93
C MET A 12 -1.88 9.13 -6.69
N ILE A 13 -2.37 10.36 -6.50
CA ILE A 13 -3.19 10.75 -5.36
C ILE A 13 -4.51 11.29 -5.89
N GLY A 14 -5.63 10.80 -5.35
CA GLY A 14 -6.97 11.27 -5.67
C GLY A 14 -7.81 11.42 -4.42
N GLU A 15 -8.64 12.47 -4.39
CA GLU A 15 -9.67 12.68 -3.38
C GLU A 15 -10.99 12.13 -3.93
N LEU A 16 -11.59 11.18 -3.19
CA LEU A 16 -12.78 10.47 -3.62
C LEU A 16 -13.91 10.67 -2.61
N ASP A 17 -15.09 11.03 -3.10
CA ASP A 17 -16.32 10.97 -2.32
C ASP A 17 -16.82 9.53 -2.27
N THR A 18 -16.90 8.95 -1.07
CA THR A 18 -17.32 7.56 -0.86
C THR A 18 -18.52 7.49 0.08
N PRO A 19 -19.24 6.35 0.12
CA PRO A 19 -20.29 6.13 1.12
C PRO A 19 -19.80 6.22 2.58
N LEU A 20 -18.49 6.11 2.83
CA LEU A 20 -17.87 6.24 4.16
C LEU A 20 -17.39 7.68 4.46
N GLY A 21 -17.71 8.63 3.58
CA GLY A 21 -17.21 10.00 3.58
C GLY A 21 -16.07 10.22 2.56
N PRO A 22 -15.55 11.45 2.47
CA PRO A 22 -14.42 11.76 1.59
C PRO A 22 -13.15 11.02 2.05
N LEU A 23 -12.38 10.49 1.11
CA LEU A 23 -11.09 9.80 1.35
C LEU A 23 -10.03 10.32 0.37
N THR A 24 -8.82 10.59 0.88
CA THR A 24 -7.64 10.76 0.03
C THR A 24 -6.98 9.40 -0.19
N ILE A 25 -6.88 8.93 -1.42
CA ILE A 25 -6.24 7.66 -1.78
C ILE A 25 -4.96 7.93 -2.56
N ALA A 26 -3.84 7.37 -2.10
CA ALA A 26 -2.58 7.32 -2.80
C ALA A 26 -2.28 5.90 -3.26
N ASN A 27 -1.99 5.70 -4.56
CA ASN A 27 -1.49 4.44 -5.11
C ASN A 27 -0.05 4.61 -5.62
N THR A 28 0.84 3.65 -5.31
CA THR A 28 2.25 3.71 -5.71
C THR A 28 2.84 2.32 -5.93
N HIS A 29 3.89 2.23 -6.73
CA HIS A 29 4.80 1.09 -6.77
C HIS A 29 6.19 1.59 -6.35
N LEU A 30 6.70 1.12 -5.21
CA LEU A 30 8.01 1.53 -4.69
C LEU A 30 9.14 0.67 -5.25
N SER A 31 10.35 1.22 -5.23
CA SER A 31 11.58 0.54 -5.65
C SER A 31 11.81 -0.78 -4.92
N PHE A 32 12.20 -1.83 -5.64
CA PHE A 32 12.68 -3.06 -5.00
C PHE A 32 14.14 -2.94 -4.51
N VAL A 33 14.85 -1.86 -4.85
CA VAL A 33 16.25 -1.66 -4.47
C VAL A 33 16.33 -1.41 -2.96
N PRO A 34 17.12 -2.22 -2.21
CA PRO A 34 17.17 -2.13 -0.75
C PRO A 34 17.44 -0.71 -0.24
N GLY A 35 16.52 -0.20 0.58
CA GLY A 35 16.63 1.11 1.22
C GLY A 35 16.01 2.26 0.43
N TRP A 36 15.84 2.14 -0.90
CA TRP A 36 15.19 3.17 -1.72
C TRP A 36 13.69 3.23 -1.49
N ASN A 37 13.00 2.08 -1.42
CA ASN A 37 11.59 2.00 -1.00
C ASN A 37 11.33 2.78 0.30
N ARG A 38 12.23 2.68 1.28
CA ARG A 38 12.11 3.38 2.57
C ARG A 38 12.20 4.89 2.41
N VAL A 39 13.11 5.37 1.56
CA VAL A 39 13.25 6.81 1.26
C VAL A 39 12.02 7.31 0.52
N GLN A 40 11.56 6.57 -0.50
CA GLN A 40 10.37 6.89 -1.29
C GLN A 40 9.11 6.90 -0.42
N LEU A 41 8.89 5.88 0.42
CA LEU A 41 7.75 5.81 1.34
C LEU A 41 7.72 7.01 2.29
N ARG A 42 8.85 7.39 2.90
CA ARG A 42 8.90 8.56 3.79
C ARG A 42 8.60 9.87 3.08
N ARG A 43 9.05 10.00 1.83
CA ARG A 43 8.74 11.18 1.01
C ARG A 43 7.25 11.22 0.69
N LEU A 44 6.69 10.12 0.19
CA LEU A 44 5.27 10.01 -0.11
C LEU A 44 4.40 10.31 1.12
N ILE A 45 4.75 9.76 2.29
CA ILE A 45 4.00 10.03 3.54
C ILE A 45 4.10 11.49 3.97
N ARG A 46 5.22 12.17 3.72
CA ARG A 46 5.34 13.61 3.98
C ARG A 46 4.42 14.39 3.05
N ASP A 47 4.42 14.06 1.77
CA ASP A 47 3.63 14.76 0.75
C ASP A 47 2.12 14.51 0.95
N LEU A 48 1.73 13.28 1.29
CA LEU A 48 0.36 12.87 1.57
C LEU A 48 -0.27 13.62 2.76
N ARG A 49 0.54 14.07 3.74
CA ARG A 49 0.06 14.91 4.85
C ARG A 49 -0.43 16.29 4.42
N GLY A 50 -0.07 16.73 3.21
CA GLY A 50 -0.59 17.97 2.61
C GLY A 50 -2.05 17.87 2.16
N PHE A 51 -2.62 16.67 2.10
CA PHE A 51 -3.99 16.43 1.64
C PHE A 51 -4.97 16.24 2.83
N PRO A 52 -6.28 16.50 2.62
CA PRO A 52 -7.31 16.20 3.62
C PRO A 52 -7.28 14.74 4.08
N GLY A 53 -7.63 14.50 5.35
CA GLY A 53 -7.83 13.14 5.88
C GLY A 53 -9.30 12.74 5.82
N PRO A 54 -9.64 11.44 5.91
CA PRO A 54 -8.74 10.27 6.05
C PRO A 54 -7.88 9.96 4.84
N ARG A 55 -6.69 9.38 5.05
CA ARG A 55 -5.75 9.03 3.97
C ARG A 55 -5.49 7.54 3.91
N VAL A 56 -5.63 6.97 2.72
CA VAL A 56 -5.30 5.58 2.41
C VAL A 56 -4.10 5.56 1.47
N LEU A 57 -3.08 4.79 1.80
CA LEU A 57 -1.96 4.48 0.92
C LEU A 57 -2.05 3.01 0.51
N MET A 58 -2.04 2.75 -0.79
CA MET A 58 -2.07 1.39 -1.33
C MET A 58 -1.06 1.16 -2.45
N GLY A 59 -0.80 -0.13 -2.73
CA GLY A 59 0.02 -0.60 -3.85
C GLY A 59 1.18 -1.48 -3.39
N ASP A 60 2.05 -1.82 -4.33
CA ASP A 60 3.27 -2.59 -4.08
C ASP A 60 4.33 -1.70 -3.42
N LEU A 61 4.58 -1.93 -2.13
CA LEU A 61 5.56 -1.17 -1.38
C LEU A 61 6.95 -1.81 -1.41
N ASN A 62 7.10 -2.98 -2.04
CA ASN A 62 8.32 -3.78 -2.08
C ASN A 62 8.93 -3.96 -0.68
N MET A 63 8.06 -4.16 0.32
CA MET A 63 8.43 -4.26 1.74
C MET A 63 7.58 -5.32 2.42
N THR A 64 8.20 -6.19 3.19
CA THR A 64 7.49 -7.15 4.04
C THR A 64 7.10 -6.52 5.39
N PRO A 65 5.99 -6.95 6.01
CA PRO A 65 5.67 -6.59 7.38
C PRO A 65 6.84 -6.91 8.34
N PRO A 66 7.10 -6.08 9.37
CA PRO A 66 6.32 -4.92 9.81
C PRO A 66 6.78 -3.58 9.19
N SER A 67 7.66 -3.60 8.19
CA SER A 67 8.35 -2.41 7.68
C SER A 67 7.42 -1.31 7.16
N PRO A 68 6.39 -1.58 6.34
CA PRO A 68 5.48 -0.56 5.84
C PRO A 68 4.82 0.22 6.98
N ARG A 69 4.30 -0.50 7.98
CA ARG A 69 3.64 0.07 9.15
C ARG A 69 4.60 0.91 9.98
N ARG A 70 5.82 0.40 10.21
CA ARG A 70 6.87 1.11 10.98
C ARG A 70 7.29 2.42 10.32
N TRP A 71 7.44 2.43 9.00
CA TRP A 71 7.98 3.59 8.28
C TRP A 71 6.93 4.61 7.87
N SER A 72 5.71 4.17 7.57
CA SER A 72 4.58 5.07 7.30
C SER A 72 3.96 5.65 8.56
N ARG A 73 4.01 4.91 9.68
CA ARG A 73 3.21 5.14 10.91
C ARG A 73 1.69 5.05 10.68
N MET A 74 1.27 4.45 9.56
CA MET A 74 -0.12 4.15 9.24
C MET A 74 -0.48 2.74 9.71
N TRP A 75 -1.77 2.43 9.81
CA TRP A 75 -2.33 1.14 10.20
C TRP A 75 -2.58 0.27 8.98
N SER A 76 -2.33 -1.04 9.09
CA SER A 76 -2.69 -1.95 7.99
C SER A 76 -4.20 -2.18 7.97
N LEU A 77 -4.78 -2.14 6.78
CA LEU A 77 -6.15 -2.56 6.52
C LEU A 77 -6.21 -3.99 5.96
N GLY A 78 -5.08 -4.65 5.72
CA GLY A 78 -5.09 -6.03 5.25
C GLY A 78 -3.80 -6.77 5.57
N GLU A 79 -3.92 -8.07 5.81
CA GLU A 79 -2.81 -9.00 5.96
C GLU A 79 -3.09 -10.25 5.13
N ALA A 80 -2.31 -10.46 4.08
CA ALA A 80 -2.36 -11.63 3.20
C ALA A 80 -1.06 -11.72 2.37
N THR A 81 -0.59 -12.93 2.09
CA THR A 81 0.55 -13.11 1.18
C THR A 81 0.13 -12.85 -0.26
N THR A 82 0.89 -12.01 -0.95
CA THR A 82 0.58 -11.51 -2.30
C THR A 82 1.61 -11.95 -3.33
N PHE A 83 2.81 -12.38 -2.93
CA PHE A 83 3.87 -12.77 -3.85
C PHE A 83 4.63 -14.03 -3.38
N PRO A 84 5.09 -14.90 -4.30
CA PRO A 84 4.66 -15.00 -5.69
C PRO A 84 3.22 -15.51 -5.81
N ALA A 85 2.54 -15.24 -6.91
CA ALA A 85 1.10 -15.48 -7.01
C ALA A 85 0.69 -16.97 -6.96
N ASP A 86 1.55 -17.87 -7.45
CA ASP A 86 1.32 -19.31 -7.42
C ASP A 86 1.52 -19.89 -6.01
N GLU A 87 2.62 -19.54 -5.36
CA GLU A 87 3.03 -20.05 -4.04
C GLU A 87 3.29 -18.88 -3.07
N PRO A 88 2.25 -18.19 -2.57
CA PRO A 88 2.41 -16.90 -1.92
C PRO A 88 3.02 -17.03 -0.53
N CYS A 89 4.23 -16.49 -0.37
CA CYS A 89 5.02 -16.54 0.85
C CYS A 89 5.43 -15.16 1.38
N HIS A 90 5.21 -14.10 0.61
CA HIS A 90 5.53 -12.72 0.95
C HIS A 90 4.31 -11.81 0.77
N GLN A 91 4.18 -10.79 1.62
CA GLN A 91 3.25 -9.68 1.43
C GLN A 91 4.06 -8.46 1.00
N LEU A 92 3.91 -8.06 -0.26
CA LEU A 92 4.58 -6.88 -0.84
C LEU A 92 3.58 -5.75 -1.12
N ASP A 93 2.33 -6.11 -1.40
CA ASP A 93 1.22 -5.20 -1.58
C ASP A 93 0.59 -4.87 -0.22
N HIS A 94 0.28 -3.59 0.01
CA HIS A 94 -0.29 -3.13 1.26
C HIS A 94 -1.43 -2.16 1.01
N ILE A 95 -2.36 -2.10 1.96
CA ILE A 95 -3.35 -1.03 2.08
C ILE A 95 -3.22 -0.50 3.51
N LEU A 96 -2.84 0.76 3.65
CA LEU A 96 -2.53 1.42 4.91
C LEU A 96 -3.42 2.65 5.11
N THR A 97 -3.83 2.95 6.34
CA THR A 97 -4.63 4.15 6.67
C THR A 97 -4.08 4.92 7.87
N ASP A 98 -4.27 6.24 7.91
CA ASP A 98 -4.05 7.03 9.13
C ASP A 98 -5.30 7.19 10.01
N ASP A 99 -6.45 6.70 9.56
CA ASP A 99 -7.72 6.75 10.28
C ASP A 99 -8.05 5.43 10.96
N ARG A 100 -8.19 5.47 12.28
CA ARG A 100 -8.52 4.30 13.12
C ARG A 100 -10.01 3.97 13.16
N ALA A 101 -10.87 4.84 12.62
CA ALA A 101 -12.31 4.57 12.51
C ALA A 101 -12.63 3.60 11.37
N LEU A 102 -11.73 3.45 10.38
CA LEU A 102 -11.86 2.45 9.34
C LEU A 102 -11.60 1.05 9.93
N ARG A 103 -12.55 0.14 9.69
CA ARG A 103 -12.48 -1.25 10.12
C ARG A 103 -12.45 -2.18 8.93
N VAL A 104 -11.79 -3.32 9.11
CA VAL A 104 -11.68 -4.37 8.10
C VAL A 104 -12.78 -5.39 8.35
N GLU A 105 -13.66 -5.55 7.37
CA GLU A 105 -14.74 -6.54 7.40
C GLU A 105 -14.31 -7.85 6.74
N ALA A 106 -13.57 -7.74 5.62
CA ALA A 106 -12.98 -8.88 4.94
C ALA A 106 -11.62 -8.50 4.35
N CYS A 107 -10.72 -9.47 4.27
CA CYS A 107 -9.42 -9.34 3.63
C CYS A 107 -9.13 -10.63 2.86
N SER A 108 -8.73 -10.49 1.59
CA SER A 108 -8.37 -11.63 0.75
C SER A 108 -7.28 -11.25 -0.24
N ALA A 109 -6.59 -12.27 -0.76
CA ALA A 109 -5.62 -12.11 -1.84
C ALA A 109 -5.94 -13.12 -2.96
N PRO A 110 -6.99 -12.91 -3.77
CA PRO A 110 -7.28 -13.77 -4.91
C PRO A 110 -6.17 -13.75 -5.97
N ARG A 111 -5.89 -14.92 -6.57
CA ARG A 111 -5.09 -15.00 -7.79
C ARG A 111 -5.90 -14.49 -8.97
N LEU A 112 -5.36 -13.52 -9.69
CA LEU A 112 -5.89 -13.06 -10.98
C LEU A 112 -4.96 -13.53 -12.12
N PRO A 113 -5.48 -13.85 -13.31
CA PRO A 113 -4.68 -14.36 -14.44
C PRO A 113 -3.99 -13.24 -15.22
N VAL A 114 -3.45 -12.23 -14.51
CA VAL A 114 -2.87 -11.01 -15.12
C VAL A 114 -1.55 -10.59 -14.48
N SER A 115 -1.14 -11.25 -13.38
CA SER A 115 0.01 -10.83 -12.59
C SER A 115 0.68 -12.01 -11.88
N ASP A 116 1.97 -11.83 -11.57
CA ASP A 116 2.77 -12.63 -10.65
C ASP A 116 2.58 -12.23 -9.18
N HIS A 117 1.73 -11.22 -8.92
CA HIS A 117 1.14 -10.91 -7.62
C HIS A 117 -0.33 -11.34 -7.53
N ARG A 118 -0.78 -11.65 -6.32
CA ARG A 118 -2.21 -11.76 -5.96
C ARG A 118 -2.76 -10.38 -5.62
N ALA A 119 -4.03 -10.13 -5.96
CA ALA A 119 -4.65 -8.83 -5.70
C ALA A 119 -5.04 -8.73 -4.21
N LEU A 120 -4.42 -7.83 -3.45
CA LEU A 120 -4.87 -7.55 -2.08
C LEU A 120 -6.21 -6.79 -2.12
N VAL A 121 -7.27 -7.43 -1.60
CA VAL A 121 -8.63 -6.88 -1.55
C VAL A 121 -9.07 -6.79 -0.10
N VAL A 122 -9.59 -5.63 0.29
CA VAL A 122 -10.10 -5.37 1.63
C VAL A 122 -11.46 -4.71 1.53
N ASP A 123 -12.45 -5.30 2.20
CA ASP A 123 -13.73 -4.65 2.44
C ASP A 123 -13.64 -3.88 3.75
N ILE A 124 -14.01 -2.60 3.72
CA ILE A 124 -13.92 -1.71 4.88
C ILE A 124 -15.27 -1.12 5.27
N SER A 125 -15.43 -0.91 6.57
CA SER A 125 -16.53 -0.14 7.16
C SER A 125 -15.98 1.01 8.00
N ARG A 126 -16.88 1.84 8.52
CA ARG A 126 -16.53 2.93 9.44
C ARG A 126 -17.35 2.78 10.72
N ALA A 127 -16.67 2.85 11.86
CA ALA A 127 -17.27 2.79 13.19
C ALA A 127 -17.81 4.13 13.68
#